data_AF-A0A5D3J3L5-F1
#
_entry.id   AF-A0A5D3J3L5-F1
#
_cell.length_a   1.000
_cell.length_b   1.000
_cell.length_c   1.000
_cell.angle_alpha   90.00
_cell.angle_beta   90.00
_cell.angle_gamma   90.00
#
_symmetry.space_group_name_H-M   'P 1'
#
loop_
_entity.id
_entity.type
_entity.pdbx_description
1 polymer ?
#
loop_
_entity_poly.entity_id
_entity_poly.type
_entity_poly.pdbx_seq_one_letter_code
_entity_poly.pdbx_strand_id
1 'polypeptide(L)'
;LERKHAGIKQVVYSPLGAHSEKPWEVRHRLELLYGDVPRIELFSRSAEPGWSHWGNQCASASVELIPGYTICLDNVTKGFL
;
A
#
# COMPACT_ATOMS: atom_id res chain seq x y z
N LEU A 1 -5.41 5.45 13.79
CA LEU A 1 -4.71 6.52 13.06
C LEU A 1 -5.50 7.81 13.18
N GLU A 2 -4.88 8.89 13.66
CA GLU A 2 -5.51 10.21 13.71
C GLU A 2 -5.52 10.83 12.30
N ARG A 3 -6.64 11.42 11.89
CA ARG A 3 -6.74 12.11 10.61
C ARG A 3 -5.98 13.43 10.66
N LYS A 4 -4.97 13.61 9.79
CA LYS A 4 -4.12 14.81 9.71
C LYS A 4 -4.66 15.87 8.76
N HIS A 5 -5.39 15.50 7.70
CA HIS A 5 -5.86 16.47 6.71
C HIS A 5 -7.38 16.39 6.49
N ALA A 6 -8.13 17.33 7.08
CA ALA A 6 -9.60 17.38 7.00
C ALA A 6 -10.13 17.56 5.56
N GLY A 7 -9.40 18.28 4.70
CA GLY A 7 -9.83 18.61 3.33
C GLY A 7 -9.78 17.46 2.31
N ILE A 8 -9.25 16.27 2.65
CA ILE A 8 -9.18 15.15 1.70
C ILE A 8 -10.56 14.50 1.55
N LYS A 9 -11.13 14.59 0.34
CA LYS A 9 -12.41 13.96 0.00
C LYS A 9 -12.24 12.46 -0.20
N GLN A 10 -13.25 11.69 0.23
CA GLN A 10 -13.28 10.23 0.06
C GLN A 10 -13.57 9.81 -1.38
N VAL A 11 -14.29 10.64 -2.14
CA VAL A 11 -14.59 10.38 -3.55
C VAL A 11 -13.41 10.81 -4.41
N VAL A 12 -12.95 9.92 -5.28
CA VAL A 12 -11.87 10.13 -6.25
C VAL A 12 -12.48 10.05 -7.65
N TYR A 13 -12.25 11.08 -8.45
CA TYR A 13 -12.55 11.09 -9.88
C TYR A 13 -11.22 11.04 -10.62
N SER A 14 -10.99 9.98 -11.38
CA SER A 14 -9.76 9.77 -12.15
C SER A 14 -10.13 9.22 -13.53
N PRO A 15 -9.34 9.53 -14.58
CA PRO A 15 -9.41 8.80 -15.84
C PRO A 15 -9.27 7.29 -15.62
N LEU A 16 -9.92 6.51 -16.48
CA LEU A 16 -9.79 5.07 -16.48
C LEU A 16 -8.37 4.69 -16.93
N GLY A 17 -7.68 3.93 -16.08
CA GLY A 17 -6.37 3.36 -16.37
C GLY A 17 -6.44 1.98 -17.03
N ALA A 18 -5.36 1.21 -16.89
CA ALA A 18 -5.36 -0.19 -17.31
C ALA A 18 -6.38 -1.04 -16.52
N HIS A 19 -6.64 -2.27 -16.97
CA HIS A 19 -7.60 -3.15 -16.30
C HIS A 19 -7.29 -3.29 -14.81
N SER A 20 -8.26 -2.94 -13.96
CA SER A 20 -8.15 -2.92 -12.49
C SER A 20 -7.00 -2.05 -11.94
N GLU A 21 -6.51 -1.07 -12.70
CA GLU A 21 -5.53 -0.09 -12.22
C GLU A 21 -6.17 0.85 -11.22
N LYS A 22 -5.63 0.85 -10.00
CA LYS A 22 -6.04 1.80 -8.97
C LYS A 22 -5.43 3.18 -9.30
N PRO A 23 -6.18 4.28 -9.13
CA PRO A 23 -5.63 5.61 -9.36
C PRO A 23 -4.47 5.92 -8.40
N TRP A 24 -3.36 6.42 -8.94
CA TRP A 24 -2.17 6.80 -8.15
C TRP A 24 -2.51 7.83 -7.05
N GLU A 25 -3.47 8.72 -7.34
CA GLU A 25 -3.91 9.79 -6.45
C GLU A 25 -4.41 9.26 -5.09
N VAL A 26 -4.93 8.02 -5.05
CA VAL A 26 -5.37 7.39 -3.80
C VAL A 26 -4.21 7.27 -2.81
N ARG A 27 -3.02 6.86 -3.27
CA ARG A 27 -1.85 6.72 -2.40
C ARG A 27 -1.42 8.07 -1.84
N HIS A 28 -1.31 9.07 -2.72
CA HIS A 28 -0.96 10.43 -2.33
C HIS A 28 -1.96 11.03 -1.33
N ARG A 29 -3.26 10.83 -1.55
CA ARG A 29 -4.30 11.26 -0.60
C ARG A 29 -4.15 10.57 0.76
N LEU A 30 -3.80 9.30 0.81
CA LEU A 30 -3.58 8.55 2.06
C LEU A 30 -2.31 8.99 2.80
N GLU A 31 -1.27 9.41 2.07
CA GLU A 31 -0.07 10.06 2.63
C GLU A 31 -0.44 11.36 3.35
N LEU A 32 -1.20 12.24 2.68
CA LEU A 32 -1.71 13.47 3.30
C LEU A 32 -2.66 13.20 4.46
N LEU A 33 -3.47 12.15 4.37
CA LEU A 33 -4.52 11.87 5.35
C LEU A 33 -3.98 11.46 6.71
N TYR A 34 -2.89 10.70 6.72
CA TYR A 34 -2.34 10.09 7.94
C TYR A 34 -0.89 10.47 8.24
N GLY A 35 -0.22 11.21 7.35
CA GLY A 35 1.16 11.66 7.54
C GLY A 35 2.18 10.53 7.37
N ASP A 36 3.27 10.57 8.14
CA ASP A 36 4.30 9.54 8.10
C ASP A 36 3.91 8.34 8.96
N VAL A 37 3.38 7.29 8.33
CA VAL A 37 2.99 6.03 8.98
C VAL A 37 3.34 4.85 8.08
N PRO A 38 3.68 3.68 8.65
CA PRO A 38 3.87 2.47 7.85
C PRO A 38 2.59 2.10 7.10
N ARG A 39 2.73 1.73 5.83
CA ARG A 39 1.62 1.40 4.95
C ARG A 39 1.93 0.15 4.15
N ILE A 40 0.90 -0.64 3.87
CA ILE A 40 1.01 -1.79 2.99
C ILE A 40 -0.10 -1.77 1.94
N GLU A 41 0.26 -1.99 0.68
CA GLU A 41 -0.70 -2.25 -0.40
C GLU A 41 -0.82 -3.77 -0.61
N LEU A 42 -2.03 -4.30 -0.38
CA LEU A 42 -2.37 -5.69 -0.66
C LEU A 42 -2.90 -5.85 -2.09
N PHE A 43 -2.59 -7.01 -2.67
CA PHE A 43 -2.91 -7.36 -4.05
C PHE A 43 -2.29 -6.38 -5.07
N SER A 44 -1.10 -5.87 -4.76
CA SER A 44 -0.39 -4.96 -5.66
C SER A 44 0.19 -5.71 -6.87
N ARG A 45 0.34 -5.00 -7.99
CA ARG A 45 1.04 -5.47 -9.20
C ARG A 45 2.39 -4.79 -9.40
N SER A 46 2.70 -3.75 -8.62
CA SER A 46 3.94 -2.98 -8.73
C SER A 46 4.33 -2.41 -7.37
N ALA A 47 5.62 -2.19 -7.15
CA ALA A 47 6.07 -1.44 -6.00
C ALA A 47 5.87 0.07 -6.21
N GLU A 48 5.56 0.75 -5.12
CA GLU A 48 5.55 2.20 -4.97
C GLU A 48 6.46 2.58 -3.80
N PRO A 49 7.37 3.55 -3.94
CA PRO A 49 8.21 4.01 -2.84
C PRO A 49 7.40 4.45 -1.62
N GLY A 50 7.89 4.15 -0.41
CA GLY A 50 7.23 4.53 0.84
C GLY A 50 6.08 3.60 1.27
N TRP A 51 5.75 2.59 0.46
CA TRP A 51 4.76 1.57 0.78
C TRP A 51 5.42 0.20 0.86
N SER A 52 4.96 -0.65 1.78
CA SER A 52 5.18 -2.09 1.70
C SER A 52 4.20 -2.70 0.71
N HIS A 53 4.57 -3.80 0.06
CA HIS A 53 3.74 -4.40 -0.99
C HIS A 53 3.59 -5.89 -0.78
N TRP A 54 2.37 -6.38 -1.01
CA TRP A 54 2.13 -7.80 -1.21
C TRP A 54 1.22 -8.00 -2.41
N GLY A 55 1.56 -8.96 -3.26
CA GLY A 55 0.72 -9.40 -4.35
C GLY A 55 1.36 -10.56 -5.11
N ASN A 56 0.54 -11.52 -5.51
CA ASN A 56 0.98 -12.69 -6.30
C ASN A 56 1.53 -12.33 -7.69
N GLN A 57 1.22 -11.12 -8.19
CA GLN A 57 1.70 -10.59 -9.46
C GLN A 57 2.69 -9.43 -9.27
N CYS A 58 3.15 -9.16 -8.04
CA CYS A 58 4.16 -8.14 -7.78
C CYS A 58 5.55 -8.78 -7.85
N ALA A 59 6.36 -8.37 -8.83
CA ALA A 59 7.73 -8.87 -8.97
C ALA A 59 8.65 -8.46 -7.80
N SER A 60 8.25 -7.45 -7.03
CA SER A 60 9.03 -6.85 -5.94
C SER A 60 8.16 -6.70 -4.69
N ALA A 61 7.58 -7.82 -4.22
CA ALA A 61 6.84 -7.83 -2.96
C ALA A 61 7.79 -7.55 -1.77
N SER A 62 7.33 -6.76 -0.80
CA SER A 62 8.04 -6.49 0.46
C SER A 62 7.79 -7.59 1.49
N VAL A 63 6.65 -8.29 1.39
CA VAL A 63 6.31 -9.35 2.34
C VAL A 63 5.80 -10.59 1.62
N GLU A 64 5.84 -11.73 2.31
CA GLU A 64 5.15 -12.97 1.95
C GLU A 64 4.10 -13.28 3.03
N LEU A 65 2.90 -13.68 2.59
CA LEU A 65 1.81 -14.10 3.48
C LEU A 65 1.74 -15.62 3.51
N ILE A 66 1.69 -16.16 4.71
CA ILE A 66 1.62 -17.59 5.00
C ILE A 66 0.64 -17.80 6.15
N PRO A 67 0.07 -19.02 6.31
CA PRO A 67 -1.01 -19.22 7.26
C PRO A 67 -0.63 -18.80 8.69
N GLY A 68 -1.20 -17.69 9.16
CA GLY A 68 -1.02 -17.16 10.51
C GLY A 68 0.18 -16.22 10.71
N TYR A 69 0.99 -15.93 9.68
CA TYR A 69 2.16 -15.04 9.82
C TYR A 69 2.55 -14.34 8.51
N THR A 70 3.36 -13.29 8.65
CA THR A 70 3.94 -12.55 7.52
C THR A 70 5.47 -12.57 7.63
N ILE A 71 6.16 -12.65 6.49
CA ILE A 71 7.63 -12.56 6.44
C ILE A 71 8.00 -11.33 5.62
N CYS A 72 8.85 -10.46 6.16
CA CYS A 72 9.46 -9.37 5.39
C CYS A 72 10.62 -9.91 4.55
N LEU A 73 10.64 -9.59 3.25
CA LEU A 73 11.57 -10.13 2.26
C LEU A 73 12.84 -9.29 2.11
N ASP A 74 12.82 -8.08 2.65
CA ASP A 74 13.81 -7.02 2.48
C ASP A 74 14.95 -7.07 3.52
N ASN A 75 14.88 -7.93 4.54
CA ASN A 75 15.98 -8.46 5.38
C ASN A 75 15.39 -9.33 6.50
N VAL A 76 16.07 -10.42 6.89
CA VAL A 76 15.66 -11.41 7.92
C VAL A 76 15.22 -10.75 9.23
N THR A 77 13.94 -10.40 9.33
CA THR A 77 13.32 -9.90 10.55
C THR A 77 11.86 -10.35 10.54
N LYS A 78 11.52 -11.29 11.41
CA LYS A 78 10.14 -11.77 11.61
C LYS A 78 9.35 -10.69 12.34
N GLY A 79 8.42 -10.03 11.65
CA GLY A 79 7.39 -9.22 12.28
C GLY A 79 6.18 -10.09 12.62
N PHE A 80 5.66 -9.99 13.84
CA PHE A 80 4.38 -10.61 14.22
C PHE A 80 3.24 -9.62 13.98
N LEU A 81 2.07 -10.13 13.58
CA LEU A 81 0.79 -9.39 13.60
C LEU A 81 0.22 -9.35 15.02
#